data_AF-A0A495XI32-F1
#
_entry.id   AF-A0A495XI32-F1
#
_cell.length_a   1.000
_cell.length_b   1.000
_cell.length_c   1.000
_cell.angle_alpha   90.00
_cell.angle_beta   90.00
_cell.angle_gamma   90.00
#
_symmetry.space_group_name_H-M   'P 1'
#
loop_
_entity.id
_entity.type
_entity.pdbx_description
1 polymer ?
#
loop_
_entity_poly.entity_id
_entity_poly.type
_entity_poly.pdbx_seq_one_letter_code
_entity_poly.pdbx_strand_id
1 'polypeptide(L)'
;MKPIGYYLKHLDTLINQSFDRALSDTDLTRRHWQLLNEARNGTLPDDPLVPDLVNRGWVAEGTLTPAGEAAFAATQTRVDTVRTALMGDLTVEEYTATVATLAKMAANLEKAHS
;
A
#
# COMPACT_ATOMS: atom_id res chain seq x y z
N MET A 1 -3.84 20.03 -22.09
CA MET A 1 -4.07 18.76 -21.37
C MET A 1 -2.72 18.17 -20.99
N LYS A 2 -2.51 17.73 -19.75
CA LYS A 2 -1.25 17.06 -19.35
C LYS A 2 -1.28 15.59 -19.82
N PRO A 3 -0.13 14.97 -20.14
CA PRO A 3 -0.09 13.56 -20.53
C PRO A 3 -0.44 12.65 -19.34
N ILE A 4 -0.93 11.44 -19.62
CA ILE A 4 -1.30 10.46 -18.57
C ILE A 4 -0.15 10.19 -17.57
N GLY A 5 1.10 10.10 -18.07
CA GLY A 5 2.27 9.89 -17.22
C GLY A 5 2.52 11.00 -16.19
N TYR A 6 2.09 12.23 -16.47
CA TYR A 6 2.14 13.32 -15.49
C TYR A 6 1.19 13.04 -14.32
N TYR A 7 -0.05 12.67 -14.60
CA TYR A 7 -1.05 12.38 -13.57
C TYR A 7 -0.69 11.15 -12.76
N LEU A 8 -0.15 10.11 -13.38
CA LEU A 8 0.33 8.91 -12.68
C LEU A 8 1.44 9.25 -11.68
N LYS A 9 2.46 9.99 -12.12
CA LYS A 9 3.56 10.41 -11.23
C LYS A 9 3.06 11.34 -10.11
N HIS A 10 2.18 12.27 -10.45
CA HIS A 10 1.64 13.21 -9.48
C HIS A 10 0.77 12.51 -8.42
N LEU A 11 -0.11 11.60 -8.85
CA LEU A 11 -0.96 10.83 -7.96
C LEU A 11 -0.13 9.89 -7.07
N ASP A 12 0.85 9.18 -7.63
CA ASP A 12 1.78 8.35 -6.84
C ASP A 12 2.52 9.17 -5.77
N THR A 13 2.98 10.38 -6.12
CA THR A 13 3.63 11.29 -5.18
C THR A 13 2.68 11.68 -4.04
N LEU A 14 1.44 12.08 -4.36
CA LEU A 14 0.44 12.48 -3.36
C LEU A 14 0.01 11.30 -2.46
N ILE A 15 -0.12 10.11 -3.03
CA ILE A 15 -0.42 8.89 -2.27
C ILE A 15 0.73 8.63 -1.29
N ASN A 16 1.99 8.61 -1.74
CA ASN A 16 3.14 8.42 -0.86
C ASN A 16 3.17 9.44 0.29
N GLN A 17 3.03 10.72 -0.02
CA GLN A 17 2.99 11.79 1.00
C GLN A 17 1.83 11.63 1.99
N SER A 18 0.66 11.18 1.52
CA SER A 18 -0.49 10.95 2.37
C SER A 18 -0.30 9.75 3.30
N PHE A 19 0.31 8.67 2.79
CA PHE A 19 0.71 7.52 3.61
C PHE A 19 1.75 7.91 4.67
N ASP A 20 2.81 8.62 4.26
CA ASP A 20 3.85 9.07 5.19
C ASP A 20 3.28 9.97 6.27
N ARG A 21 2.36 10.89 5.92
CA ARG A 21 1.65 11.71 6.91
C ARG A 21 0.77 10.86 7.84
N ALA A 22 -0.01 9.92 7.31
CA ALA A 22 -0.89 9.08 8.10
C ALA A 22 -0.12 8.19 9.10
N LEU A 23 1.10 7.81 8.75
CA LEU A 23 2.01 6.99 9.55
C LEU A 23 3.07 7.80 10.30
N SER A 24 3.07 9.13 10.22
CA SER A 24 4.14 9.97 10.78
C SER A 24 4.31 9.87 12.30
N ASP A 25 3.24 9.56 13.04
CA ASP A 25 3.29 9.31 14.49
C ASP A 25 3.68 7.86 14.84
N THR A 26 4.01 7.06 13.83
CA THR A 26 4.43 5.68 13.98
C THR A 26 5.84 5.54 13.43
N ASP A 27 6.66 4.65 14.00
CA ASP A 27 7.95 4.30 13.39
C ASP A 27 7.77 3.38 12.16
N LEU A 28 6.65 3.50 11.43
CA LEU A 28 6.29 2.68 10.28
C LEU A 28 6.37 3.49 8.99
N THR A 29 6.78 2.79 7.95
CA THR A 29 6.81 3.32 6.58
C THR A 29 5.79 2.59 5.72
N ARG A 30 5.53 3.10 4.51
CA ARG A 30 4.72 2.39 3.52
C ARG A 30 5.22 0.95 3.26
N ARG A 31 6.53 0.71 3.34
CA ARG A 31 7.09 -0.64 3.15
C ARG A 31 6.78 -1.57 4.33
N HIS A 32 6.82 -1.09 5.58
CA HIS A 32 6.35 -1.86 6.74
C HIS A 32 4.88 -2.27 6.56
N TRP A 33 4.03 -1.35 6.08
CA TRP A 33 2.63 -1.65 5.81
C TRP A 33 2.44 -2.72 4.72
N GLN A 34 3.24 -2.68 3.64
CA GLN A 34 3.20 -3.73 2.62
C GLN A 34 3.59 -5.10 3.20
N LEU A 35 4.69 -5.18 3.95
CA LEU A 35 5.13 -6.41 4.58
C LEU A 35 4.11 -6.98 5.57
N LEU A 36 3.39 -6.12 6.31
CA LEU A 36 2.30 -6.57 7.19
C LEU A 36 1.12 -7.17 6.40
N ASN A 37 0.77 -6.62 5.23
CA ASN A 37 -0.26 -7.21 4.35
C ASN A 37 0.21 -8.54 3.75
N GLU A 38 1.45 -8.58 3.29
CA GLU A 38 2.07 -9.78 2.72
C GLU A 38 2.09 -10.89 3.80
N ALA A 39 2.58 -10.60 5.01
CA ALA A 39 2.59 -11.53 6.15
C ALA A 39 1.19 -12.06 6.48
N ARG A 40 0.17 -11.19 6.45
CA ARG A 40 -1.23 -11.57 6.66
C ARG A 40 -1.76 -12.52 5.58
N ASN A 41 -1.29 -12.34 4.35
CA ASN A 41 -1.60 -13.22 3.23
C ASN A 41 -0.70 -14.48 3.21
N GLY A 42 0.10 -14.71 4.26
CA GLY A 42 0.99 -15.86 4.38
C GLY A 42 2.22 -15.81 3.48
N THR A 43 2.57 -14.65 2.95
CA THR A 43 3.75 -14.45 2.09
C THR A 43 4.65 -13.44 2.77
N LEU A 44 5.84 -13.83 3.23
CA LEU A 44 6.80 -12.85 3.77
C LEU A 44 8.07 -12.90 2.93
N PRO A 45 8.37 -11.88 2.12
CA PRO A 45 9.60 -11.86 1.34
C PRO A 45 10.82 -11.66 2.25
N ASP A 46 12.00 -12.03 1.74
CA ASP A 46 13.27 -11.63 2.34
C ASP A 46 13.49 -10.13 2.09
N ASP A 47 13.13 -9.31 3.08
CA ASP A 47 13.20 -7.85 3.04
C ASP A 47 13.92 -7.31 4.28
N PRO A 48 14.78 -6.28 4.14
CA PRO A 48 15.57 -5.73 5.24
C PRO A 48 14.74 -5.15 6.39
N LEU A 49 13.44 -4.89 6.22
CA LEU A 49 12.56 -4.41 7.28
C LEU A 49 11.83 -5.54 8.02
N VAL A 50 11.91 -6.80 7.56
CA VAL A 50 11.33 -7.94 8.27
C VAL A 50 11.89 -8.11 9.70
N PRO A 51 13.22 -7.98 9.93
CA PRO A 51 13.76 -8.04 11.30
C PRO A 51 13.14 -7.01 12.25
N ASP A 52 12.78 -5.81 11.76
CA ASP A 52 12.11 -4.80 12.58
C ASP A 52 10.70 -5.25 13.01
N LEU A 53 9.93 -5.85 12.09
CA LEU A 53 8.61 -6.41 12.41
C LEU A 53 8.70 -7.58 13.40
N VAL A 54 9.73 -8.41 13.30
CA VAL A 54 10.01 -9.49 14.25
C VAL A 54 10.42 -8.93 15.62
N ASN A 55 11.29 -7.92 15.66
CA ASN A 55 11.73 -7.26 16.90
C ASN A 55 10.57 -6.59 17.65
N ARG A 56 9.59 -6.06 16.93
CA ARG A 56 8.33 -5.53 17.49
C ARG A 56 7.39 -6.62 18.01
N GLY A 57 7.71 -7.89 17.76
CA GLY A 57 6.87 -9.04 18.09
C GLY A 57 5.62 -9.13 17.22
N TRP A 58 5.59 -8.47 16.06
CA TRP A 58 4.43 -8.44 15.17
C TRP A 58 4.42 -9.59 14.18
N VAL A 59 5.59 -10.14 13.87
CA VAL A 59 5.75 -11.31 13.00
C VAL A 59 6.48 -12.42 13.75
N ALA A 60 5.99 -13.64 13.63
CA ALA A 60 6.66 -14.86 14.08
C ALA A 60 6.44 -15.97 13.05
N GLU A 61 7.51 -16.72 12.74
CA GLU A 61 7.45 -17.84 11.78
C GLU A 61 6.84 -17.46 10.42
N GLY A 62 7.07 -16.22 9.96
CA GLY A 62 6.55 -15.72 8.69
C GLY A 62 5.08 -15.30 8.70
N THR A 63 4.42 -15.30 9.85
CA THR A 63 2.99 -14.95 10.01
C THR A 63 2.80 -13.83 11.03
N LEU A 64 1.64 -13.16 11.00
CA LEU A 64 1.30 -12.16 12.00
C LEU A 64 1.00 -12.81 13.36
N THR A 65 1.56 -12.23 14.41
CA THR A 65 1.18 -12.54 15.79
C THR A 65 -0.11 -11.81 16.16
N PRO A 66 -0.75 -12.11 17.30
CA PRO A 66 -1.88 -11.31 17.79
C PRO A 66 -1.55 -9.82 17.97
N ALA A 67 -0.32 -9.49 18.37
CA ALA A 67 0.15 -8.11 18.45
C ALA A 67 0.32 -7.48 17.06
N GLY A 68 0.80 -8.25 16.09
CA GLY A 68 0.90 -7.85 14.69
C GLY A 68 -0.46 -7.59 14.06
N GLU A 69 -1.47 -8.42 14.34
CA GLU A 69 -2.86 -8.21 13.88
C GLU A 69 -3.46 -6.94 14.49
N ALA A 70 -3.22 -6.66 15.77
CA ALA A 70 -3.65 -5.41 16.40
C ALA A 70 -2.96 -4.19 15.78
N ALA A 71 -1.64 -4.27 15.54
CA ALA A 71 -0.89 -3.22 14.86
C ALA A 71 -1.35 -3.02 13.40
N PHE A 72 -1.65 -4.12 12.70
CA PHE A 72 -2.23 -4.11 11.36
C PHE A 72 -3.56 -3.37 11.38
N ALA A 73 -4.48 -3.73 12.28
CA ALA A 73 -5.79 -3.09 12.38
C ALA A 73 -5.69 -1.59 12.66
N ALA A 74 -4.81 -1.18 13.58
CA ALA A 74 -4.56 0.22 13.88
C ALA A 74 -3.98 0.99 12.67
N THR A 75 -3.07 0.35 11.93
CA THR A 75 -2.47 0.90 10.71
C THR A 75 -3.52 0.99 9.60
N GLN A 76 -4.37 -0.03 9.46
CA GLN A 76 -5.45 -0.11 8.49
C GLN A 76 -6.42 1.07 8.64
N THR A 77 -6.82 1.42 9.87
CA THR A 77 -7.67 2.59 10.14
C THR A 77 -7.03 3.91 9.63
N ARG A 78 -5.71 4.07 9.80
CA ARG A 78 -4.98 5.25 9.28
C ARG A 78 -4.93 5.24 7.76
N VAL A 79 -4.66 4.09 7.15
CA VAL A 79 -4.66 3.90 5.69
C VAL A 79 -6.04 4.15 5.08
N ASP A 80 -7.11 3.79 5.77
CA ASP A 80 -8.48 4.04 5.31
C ASP A 80 -8.79 5.53 5.24
N THR A 81 -8.19 6.36 6.10
CA THR A 81 -8.29 7.82 5.99
C THR A 81 -7.70 8.33 4.67
N VAL A 82 -6.56 7.78 4.26
CA VAL A 82 -5.94 8.11 2.96
C VAL A 82 -6.84 7.65 1.81
N ARG A 83 -7.44 6.46 1.91
CA ARG A 83 -8.39 5.96 0.90
C ARG A 83 -9.64 6.81 0.81
N THR A 84 -10.21 7.26 1.94
CA THR A 84 -11.35 8.17 1.96
C THR A 84 -11.02 9.48 1.26
N ALA A 85 -9.84 10.05 1.52
CA ALA A 85 -9.40 11.27 0.84
C ALA A 85 -9.21 11.06 -0.68
N LEU A 86 -8.65 9.91 -1.08
CA LEU A 86 -8.49 9.53 -2.49
C LEU A 86 -9.84 9.38 -3.21
N MET A 87 -10.84 8.85 -2.51
CA MET A 87 -12.17 8.54 -3.05
C MET A 87 -13.17 9.69 -2.93
N GLY A 88 -12.81 10.83 -2.33
CA GLY A 88 -13.76 11.84 -1.84
C GLY A 88 -14.88 12.24 -2.81
N ASP A 89 -14.53 12.47 -4.08
CA ASP A 89 -15.48 12.85 -5.14
C ASP A 89 -15.67 11.73 -6.19
N LEU A 90 -15.13 10.54 -5.93
CA LEU A 90 -15.21 9.39 -6.84
C LEU A 90 -16.25 8.39 -6.39
N THR A 91 -17.04 7.90 -7.33
CA THR A 91 -17.78 6.66 -7.13
C THR A 91 -16.84 5.46 -7.14
N VAL A 92 -17.26 4.36 -6.51
CA VAL A 92 -16.53 3.09 -6.57
C VAL A 92 -16.38 2.60 -8.02
N GLU A 93 -17.39 2.85 -8.86
CA GLU A 93 -17.36 2.48 -10.27
C GLU A 93 -16.29 3.26 -11.05
N GLU A 94 -16.20 4.58 -10.87
CA GLU A 94 -15.17 5.41 -11.52
C GLU A 94 -13.75 4.99 -11.11
N TYR A 95 -13.54 4.73 -9.82
CA TYR A 95 -12.26 4.26 -9.32
C TYR A 95 -11.89 2.90 -9.91
N THR A 96 -12.81 1.93 -9.88
CA THR A 96 -12.56 0.58 -10.40
C THR A 96 -12.34 0.58 -11.92
N ALA A 97 -13.10 1.38 -12.67
CA ALA A 97 -12.88 1.55 -14.11
C ALA A 97 -11.51 2.16 -14.43
N THR A 98 -11.07 3.16 -13.64
CA THR A 98 -9.74 3.77 -13.78
C THR A 98 -8.63 2.75 -13.53
N VAL A 99 -8.69 2.02 -12.41
CA VAL A 99 -7.71 0.97 -12.06
C VAL A 99 -7.65 -0.11 -13.15
N ALA A 100 -8.82 -0.58 -13.62
CA ALA A 100 -8.88 -1.58 -14.68
C ALA A 100 -8.25 -1.09 -16.00
N THR A 101 -8.41 0.20 -16.32
CA THR A 101 -7.80 0.82 -17.50
C THR A 101 -6.28 0.88 -17.37
N LEU A 102 -5.76 1.32 -16.21
CA LEU A 102 -4.33 1.35 -15.94
C LEU A 102 -3.69 -0.05 -15.97
N ALA A 103 -4.36 -1.04 -15.40
CA ALA A 103 -3.90 -2.43 -15.42
C ALA A 103 -3.77 -2.98 -16.85
N LYS A 104 -4.74 -2.68 -17.73
CA LYS A 104 -4.67 -3.06 -19.15
C LYS A 104 -3.49 -2.39 -19.86
N MET A 105 -3.24 -1.11 -19.59
CA MET A 105 -2.08 -0.40 -20.16
C MET A 105 -0.75 -1.02 -19.70
N ALA A 106 -0.62 -1.33 -18.41
CA ALA A 106 0.56 -2.00 -17.86
C ALA A 106 0.79 -3.37 -18.51
N ALA A 107 -0.26 -4.21 -18.58
CA ALA A 107 -0.18 -5.54 -19.18
C ALA A 107 0.21 -5.49 -20.67
N ASN A 108 -0.20 -4.45 -21.42
CA ASN A 108 0.22 -4.28 -22.81
C ASN A 108 1.72 -3.96 -22.92
N LEU A 109 2.26 -3.14 -22.01
CA LEU A 109 3.69 -2.80 -21.99
C LEU A 109 4.54 -3.98 -21.54
N GLU A 110 4.12 -4.73 -20.51
CA GLU A 110 4.80 -5.95 -20.05
C GLU A 110 4.94 -6.97 -21.20
N LYS A 111 3.88 -7.20 -21.97
CA LYS A 111 3.91 -8.06 -23.15
C LYS A 111 4.77 -7.53 -24.29
N ALA A 112 4.89 -6.21 -24.44
CA ALA A 112 5.77 -5.61 -25.45
C ALA A 112 7.25 -5.69 -25.05
N HIS A 113 7.54 -5.95 -23.77
CA HIS A 113 8.89 -6.07 -23.21
C HIS A 113 9.31 -7.54 -22.96
N SER A 114 8.41 -8.50 -23.16
CA SER A 114 8.66 -9.95 -23.13
C SER A 114 9.04 -10.49 -24.50
#